data_AF-A0A7G2CVI1-F1
#
_entry.id   AF-A0A7G2CVI1-F1
#
_cell.length_a   1.000
_cell.length_b   1.000
_cell.length_c   1.000
_cell.angle_alpha   90.00
_cell.angle_beta   90.00
_cell.angle_gamma   90.00
#
_symmetry.space_group_name_H-M   'P 1'
#
loop_
_entity.id
_entity.type
_entity.pdbx_description
1 polymer ?
#
loop_
_entity_poly.entity_id
_entity_poly.type
_entity_poly.pdbx_seq_one_letter_code
_entity_poly.pdbx_strand_id
1 'polypeptide(L)'
;MTRTGKASEATPRRPRKRVVNFAKRRTLRFSDDEERAVDDVRRALAKSSGRDLEEVSFSEALRLLITDREGAAEVEARALAIERQGPNVTDWGLADISDRLGYELGPIRNHIAHIGGNLNQIAKRLNIGDPVTAGEVSEALLTVAELRDVPDDIEKRIARLVDHGLPPRGTV
;
A
#
# COMPACT_ATOMS: atom_id res chain seq x y z
N MET A 1 -8.55 -25.52 -46.86
CA MET A 1 -8.37 -25.36 -45.40
C MET A 1 -7.43 -24.20 -45.15
N THR A 2 -7.91 -23.05 -44.71
CA THR A 2 -7.07 -21.88 -44.36
C THR A 2 -7.44 -21.42 -42.96
N ARG A 3 -6.48 -21.51 -42.03
CA ARG A 3 -6.63 -21.15 -40.61
C ARG A 3 -6.71 -19.63 -40.44
N THR A 4 -7.78 -19.16 -39.82
CA THR A 4 -7.92 -17.80 -39.28
C THR A 4 -7.13 -17.68 -37.98
N GLY A 5 -6.06 -16.87 -37.97
CA GLY A 5 -5.37 -16.45 -36.76
C GLY A 5 -6.12 -15.30 -36.09
N LYS A 6 -6.54 -15.47 -34.84
CA LYS A 6 -7.12 -14.41 -34.00
C LYS A 6 -6.02 -13.41 -33.62
N ALA A 7 -6.24 -12.13 -33.90
CA ALA A 7 -5.42 -11.04 -33.39
C ALA A 7 -5.74 -10.81 -31.89
N SER A 8 -4.70 -10.86 -31.06
CA SER A 8 -4.75 -10.53 -29.62
C SER A 8 -4.93 -9.03 -29.42
N GLU A 9 -5.88 -8.64 -28.57
CA GLU A 9 -6.08 -7.26 -28.13
C GLU A 9 -4.80 -6.67 -27.53
N ALA A 10 -4.45 -5.44 -27.96
CA ALA A 10 -3.30 -4.71 -27.47
C ALA A 10 -3.67 -3.93 -26.20
N THR A 11 -2.93 -4.16 -25.11
CA THR A 11 -3.05 -3.44 -23.85
C THR A 11 -2.67 -1.96 -24.03
N PRO A 12 -3.43 -0.98 -23.50
CA PRO A 12 -3.12 0.43 -23.68
C PRO A 12 -1.85 0.82 -22.91
N ARG A 13 -0.82 1.27 -23.64
CA ARG A 13 0.41 1.85 -23.06
C ARG A 13 0.08 3.19 -22.41
N ARG A 14 0.35 3.32 -21.09
CA ARG A 14 0.23 4.58 -20.34
C ARG A 14 1.01 5.72 -21.04
N PRO A 15 0.47 6.94 -21.10
CA PRO A 15 1.14 8.07 -21.73
C PRO A 15 2.40 8.44 -20.94
N ARG A 16 3.56 8.46 -21.61
CA ARG A 16 4.82 8.96 -21.03
C ARG A 16 4.73 10.49 -20.90
N LYS A 17 4.85 11.00 -19.67
CA LYS A 17 4.97 12.44 -19.36
C LYS A 17 6.14 13.01 -20.16
N ARG A 18 5.90 14.06 -20.96
CA ARG A 18 6.93 14.69 -21.82
C ARG A 18 8.03 15.28 -20.95
N VAL A 19 9.28 14.86 -21.21
CA VAL A 19 10.48 15.42 -20.58
C VAL A 19 10.71 16.83 -21.14
N VAL A 20 10.76 17.82 -20.26
CA VAL A 20 11.10 19.20 -20.61
C VAL A 20 12.63 19.26 -20.85
N ASN A 21 13.03 19.68 -22.04
CA ASN A 21 14.45 19.70 -22.43
C ASN A 21 15.22 20.81 -21.70
N PHE A 22 16.09 20.43 -20.76
CA PHE A 22 17.06 21.33 -20.12
C PHE A 22 18.31 21.50 -20.98
N ALA A 23 18.20 22.23 -22.10
CA ALA A 23 19.30 22.42 -23.05
C ALA A 23 20.41 23.38 -22.55
N LYS A 24 20.20 24.14 -21.47
CA LYS A 24 21.18 25.10 -20.93
C LYS A 24 21.88 24.55 -19.69
N ARG A 25 23.20 24.36 -19.78
CA ARG A 25 24.06 24.03 -18.62
C ARG A 25 24.24 25.28 -17.77
N ARG A 26 24.05 25.15 -16.45
CA ARG A 26 24.31 26.19 -15.46
C ARG A 26 25.18 25.60 -14.36
N THR A 27 26.23 26.31 -13.97
CA THR A 27 27.03 25.98 -12.79
C THR A 27 26.44 26.73 -11.61
N LEU A 28 26.01 25.98 -10.59
CA LEU A 28 25.50 26.52 -9.34
C LEU A 28 26.51 26.24 -8.23
N ARG A 29 26.63 27.15 -7.27
CA ARG A 29 27.37 26.91 -6.02
C ARG A 29 26.36 26.55 -4.96
N PHE A 30 26.63 25.48 -4.24
CA PHE A 30 25.79 25.01 -3.14
C PHE A 30 26.50 25.29 -1.83
N SER A 31 25.73 25.59 -0.81
CA SER A 31 26.13 25.47 0.59
C SER A 31 26.02 24.02 1.06
N ASP A 32 26.71 23.66 2.15
CA ASP A 32 26.71 22.30 2.70
C ASP A 32 25.29 21.77 2.97
N ASP A 33 24.38 22.63 3.42
CA ASP A 33 22.98 22.26 3.69
C ASP A 33 22.19 22.02 2.40
N GLU A 34 22.46 22.78 1.34
CA GLU A 34 21.84 22.56 0.03
C GLU A 34 22.38 21.30 -0.65
N GLU A 35 23.67 20.97 -0.47
CA GLU A 35 24.24 19.70 -0.95
C GLU A 35 23.60 18.50 -0.25
N ARG A 36 23.41 18.58 1.08
CA ARG A 36 22.69 17.55 1.85
C ARG A 36 21.27 17.33 1.32
N ALA A 37 20.52 18.40 1.11
CA ALA A 37 19.15 18.31 0.59
C ALA A 37 19.11 17.59 -0.77
N VAL A 38 20.08 17.83 -1.66
CA VAL A 38 20.16 17.12 -2.94
C VAL A 38 20.51 15.64 -2.74
N ASP A 39 21.45 15.31 -1.85
CA ASP A 39 21.83 13.92 -1.57
C ASP A 39 20.70 13.11 -0.92
N ASP A 40 19.88 13.73 -0.09
CA ASP A 40 18.70 13.10 0.49
C ASP A 40 17.64 12.77 -0.57
N VAL A 41 17.42 13.68 -1.52
CA VAL A 41 16.60 13.40 -2.70
C VAL A 41 17.18 12.28 -3.54
N ARG A 42 18.52 12.19 -3.69
CA ARG A 42 19.16 11.08 -4.43
C ARG A 42 18.88 9.74 -3.76
N ARG A 43 19.02 9.66 -2.43
CA ARG A 43 18.73 8.44 -1.65
C ARG A 43 17.27 8.02 -1.79
N ALA A 44 16.35 8.98 -1.66
CA ALA A 44 14.92 8.73 -1.80
C ALA A 44 14.55 8.30 -3.24
N LEU A 45 15.18 8.90 -4.25
CA LEU A 45 14.94 8.56 -5.65
C LEU A 45 15.50 7.17 -6.01
N ALA A 46 16.70 6.83 -5.52
CA ALA A 46 17.28 5.50 -5.67
C ALA A 46 16.36 4.43 -5.09
N LYS A 47 15.92 4.61 -3.84
CA LYS A 47 15.01 3.70 -3.14
C LYS A 47 13.64 3.57 -3.83
N SER A 48 13.06 4.67 -4.30
CA SER A 48 11.73 4.64 -4.93
C SER A 48 11.74 4.09 -6.35
N SER A 49 12.85 4.25 -7.08
CA SER A 49 13.00 3.74 -8.45
C SER A 49 13.68 2.37 -8.55
N GLY A 50 14.11 1.79 -7.42
CA GLY A 50 14.80 0.50 -7.38
C GLY A 50 16.18 0.52 -8.05
N ARG A 51 16.81 1.70 -8.09
CA ARG A 51 18.13 1.94 -8.67
C ARG A 51 19.17 2.06 -7.57
N ASP A 52 20.42 1.75 -7.89
CA ASP A 52 21.53 2.00 -6.98
C ASP A 52 21.80 3.51 -6.84
N LEU A 53 22.33 3.93 -5.69
CA LEU A 53 22.59 5.35 -5.41
C LEU A 53 23.57 5.97 -6.42
N GLU A 54 24.52 5.17 -6.93
CA GLU A 54 25.49 5.58 -7.93
C GLU A 54 24.86 5.83 -9.31
N GLU A 55 23.72 5.18 -9.60
CA GLU A 55 22.97 5.37 -10.84
C GLU A 55 22.13 6.65 -10.83
N VAL A 56 21.88 7.23 -9.64
CA VAL A 56 21.13 8.48 -9.49
C VAL A 56 22.09 9.67 -9.44
N SER A 57 22.12 10.44 -10.52
CA SER A 57 23.02 11.59 -10.64
C SER A 57 22.55 12.78 -9.78
N PHE A 58 23.51 13.58 -9.30
CA PHE A 58 23.25 14.82 -8.57
C PHE A 58 22.34 15.78 -9.36
N SER A 59 22.57 15.89 -10.67
CA SER A 59 21.75 16.73 -11.56
C SER A 59 20.31 16.24 -11.73
N GLU A 60 20.06 14.95 -11.59
CA GLU A 60 18.71 14.36 -11.66
C GLU A 60 17.90 14.71 -10.41
N ALA A 61 18.49 14.50 -9.24
CA ALA A 61 17.87 14.86 -7.96
C ALA A 61 17.66 16.37 -7.82
N LEU A 62 18.66 17.17 -8.20
CA LEU A 62 18.53 18.63 -8.21
C LEU A 62 17.42 19.12 -9.13
N ARG A 63 17.27 18.51 -10.32
CA ARG A 63 16.17 18.86 -11.23
C ARG A 63 14.83 18.52 -10.61
N LEU A 64 14.69 17.37 -9.97
CA LEU A 64 13.46 17.00 -9.27
C LEU A 64 13.13 18.03 -8.20
N LEU A 65 14.12 18.43 -7.39
CA LEU A 65 13.98 19.42 -6.34
C LEU A 65 13.53 20.81 -6.88
N ILE A 66 14.05 21.22 -8.03
CA ILE A 66 13.75 22.53 -8.63
C ILE A 66 12.43 22.52 -9.44
N THR A 67 12.10 21.41 -10.10
CA THR A 67 11.02 21.38 -11.11
C THR A 67 9.69 20.88 -10.58
N ASP A 68 9.68 20.15 -9.47
CA ASP A 68 8.47 19.59 -8.89
C ASP A 68 8.27 20.14 -7.47
N ARG A 69 7.62 21.29 -7.29
CA ARG A 69 7.41 21.87 -5.94
C ARG A 69 6.57 20.97 -5.03
N GLU A 70 5.73 20.10 -5.60
CA GLU A 70 4.92 19.13 -4.85
C GLU A 70 5.67 17.80 -4.68
N GLY A 71 6.30 17.29 -5.74
CA GLY A 71 7.10 16.06 -5.66
C GLY A 71 8.38 16.21 -4.83
N ALA A 72 9.04 17.37 -4.86
CA ALA A 72 10.19 17.66 -4.02
C ALA A 72 9.79 17.84 -2.56
N ALA A 73 8.65 18.47 -2.28
CA ALA A 73 8.13 18.56 -0.91
C ALA A 73 7.71 17.18 -0.37
N GLU A 74 7.17 16.30 -1.21
CA GLU A 74 6.88 14.90 -0.83
C GLU A 74 8.16 14.09 -0.61
N VAL A 75 9.19 14.27 -1.44
CA VAL A 75 10.47 13.58 -1.30
C VAL A 75 11.28 14.12 -0.13
N GLU A 76 11.29 15.43 0.09
CA GLU A 76 11.91 16.08 1.24
C GLU A 76 11.15 15.73 2.51
N ALA A 77 9.82 15.77 2.52
CA ALA A 77 9.03 15.28 3.65
C ALA A 77 9.24 13.78 3.90
N ARG A 78 9.49 12.97 2.86
CA ARG A 78 9.80 11.55 2.99
C ARG A 78 11.23 11.31 3.45
N ALA A 79 12.18 12.15 3.07
CA ALA A 79 13.57 12.11 3.55
C ALA A 79 13.67 12.60 5.01
N LEU A 80 13.00 13.71 5.33
CA LEU A 80 12.83 14.19 6.70
C LEU A 80 12.00 13.23 7.55
N ALA A 81 11.02 12.54 6.97
CA ALA A 81 10.33 11.45 7.64
C ALA A 81 11.25 10.24 7.80
N ILE A 82 12.16 9.91 6.89
CA ILE A 82 13.15 8.85 7.08
C ILE A 82 14.20 9.23 8.13
N GLU A 83 14.58 10.51 8.22
CA GLU A 83 15.57 11.03 9.18
C GLU A 83 14.96 11.23 10.58
N ARG A 84 13.69 11.67 10.66
CA ARG A 84 12.94 11.83 11.92
C ARG A 84 12.22 10.56 12.36
N GLN A 85 11.84 9.68 11.43
CA GLN A 85 11.46 8.29 11.66
C GLN A 85 12.70 7.40 11.47
N GLY A 86 13.74 7.65 12.27
CA GLY A 86 14.51 6.53 12.78
C GLY A 86 13.87 5.99 14.07
N PRO A 87 12.80 5.17 14.05
CA PRO A 87 12.77 4.05 14.96
C PRO A 87 13.79 3.02 14.47
N ASN A 88 14.23 2.16 15.35
CA ASN A 88 14.92 0.92 15.02
C ASN A 88 14.03 0.00 14.13
N VAL A 89 13.78 0.33 12.86
CA VAL A 89 12.95 -0.48 11.94
C VAL A 89 13.78 -1.50 11.16
N THR A 90 15.06 -1.67 11.50
CA THR A 90 15.92 -2.69 10.88
C THR A 90 15.73 -4.11 11.45
N ASP A 91 14.85 -4.32 12.44
CA ASP A 91 14.83 -5.58 13.21
C ASP A 91 13.60 -6.49 12.99
N TRP A 92 12.62 -6.11 12.17
CA TRP A 92 11.41 -6.93 11.98
C TRP A 92 11.26 -7.49 10.58
N GLY A 93 11.15 -8.82 10.50
CA GLY A 93 10.94 -9.53 9.27
C GLY A 93 9.49 -9.42 8.77
N LEU A 94 9.29 -9.69 7.48
CA LEU A 94 7.95 -9.81 6.89
C LEU A 94 7.09 -10.85 7.64
N ALA A 95 7.72 -11.86 8.24
CA ALA A 95 7.05 -12.86 9.06
C ALA A 95 6.39 -12.25 10.32
N ASP A 96 7.09 -11.40 11.05
CA ASP A 96 6.59 -10.77 12.29
C ASP A 96 5.43 -9.81 12.01
N ILE A 97 5.53 -9.08 10.90
CA ILE A 97 4.48 -8.18 10.41
C ILE A 97 3.24 -9.00 10.00
N SER A 98 3.45 -10.10 9.27
CA SER A 98 2.37 -10.98 8.82
C SER A 98 1.65 -11.64 9.99
N ASP A 99 2.38 -12.13 11.00
CA ASP A 99 1.78 -12.74 12.19
C ASP A 99 0.95 -11.72 12.98
N ARG A 100 1.47 -10.50 13.13
CA ARG A 100 0.75 -9.43 13.83
C ARG A 100 -0.53 -9.01 13.10
N LEU A 101 -0.48 -8.88 11.77
CA LEU A 101 -1.66 -8.62 10.96
C LEU A 101 -2.67 -9.77 11.05
N GLY A 102 -2.17 -11.02 11.00
CA GLY A 102 -3.01 -12.21 11.16
C GLY A 102 -3.75 -12.23 12.51
N TYR A 103 -3.07 -11.84 13.59
CA TYR A 103 -3.69 -11.71 14.91
C TYR A 103 -4.78 -10.63 14.95
N GLU A 104 -4.48 -9.44 14.44
CA GLU A 104 -5.38 -8.28 14.49
C GLU A 104 -6.61 -8.41 13.60
N LEU A 105 -6.43 -9.08 12.45
CA LEU A 105 -7.51 -9.36 11.49
C LEU A 105 -8.25 -10.66 11.82
N GLY A 106 -7.71 -11.50 12.71
CA GLY A 106 -8.31 -12.77 13.13
C GLY A 106 -9.77 -12.66 13.60
N PRO A 107 -10.13 -11.71 14.47
CA PRO A 107 -11.51 -11.51 14.89
C PRO A 107 -12.46 -11.18 13.73
N ILE A 108 -12.01 -10.35 12.78
CA ILE A 108 -12.78 -9.98 11.60
C ILE A 108 -12.98 -11.21 10.70
N ARG A 109 -11.92 -11.98 10.46
CA ARG A 109 -12.00 -13.23 9.69
C ARG A 109 -12.98 -14.22 10.32
N ASN A 110 -12.93 -14.39 11.63
CA ASN A 110 -13.83 -15.29 12.35
C ASN A 110 -15.29 -14.83 12.24
N HIS A 111 -15.54 -13.53 12.41
CA HIS A 111 -16.88 -12.96 12.26
C HIS A 111 -17.46 -13.19 10.85
N ILE A 112 -16.68 -12.92 9.79
CA ILE A 112 -17.08 -13.22 8.40
C ILE A 112 -17.38 -14.71 8.21
N ALA A 113 -16.54 -15.60 8.77
CA ALA A 113 -16.75 -17.03 8.67
C ALA A 113 -18.04 -17.49 9.36
N HIS A 114 -18.40 -16.90 10.49
CA HIS A 114 -19.67 -17.16 11.17
C HIS A 114 -20.87 -16.74 10.31
N ILE A 115 -20.82 -15.55 9.69
CA ILE A 115 -21.88 -15.07 8.80
C ILE A 115 -22.03 -16.02 7.60
N GLY A 116 -20.92 -16.38 6.96
CA GLY A 116 -20.94 -17.33 5.84
C GLY A 116 -21.48 -18.71 6.24
N GLY A 117 -21.13 -19.20 7.44
CA GLY A 117 -21.65 -20.44 8.00
C GLY A 117 -23.17 -20.41 8.20
N ASN A 118 -23.68 -19.35 8.81
CA ASN A 118 -25.10 -19.17 9.07
C ASN A 118 -25.91 -19.09 7.76
N LEU A 119 -25.44 -18.30 6.78
CA LEU A 119 -26.09 -18.21 5.47
C LEU A 119 -26.08 -19.55 4.73
N ASN A 120 -24.98 -20.30 4.79
CA ASN A 120 -24.88 -21.61 4.18
C ASN A 120 -25.83 -22.62 4.82
N GLN A 121 -26.02 -22.58 6.14
CA GLN A 121 -27.01 -23.43 6.83
C GLN A 121 -28.44 -23.09 6.40
N ILE A 122 -28.78 -21.79 6.33
CA ILE A 122 -30.09 -21.34 5.83
C ILE A 122 -30.30 -21.80 4.39
N ALA A 123 -29.32 -21.60 3.51
CA ALA A 123 -29.39 -22.02 2.11
C ALA A 123 -29.60 -23.54 1.96
N LYS A 124 -28.89 -24.35 2.77
CA LYS A 124 -29.06 -25.80 2.78
C LYS A 124 -30.45 -26.22 3.22
N ARG A 125 -31.00 -25.61 4.29
CA ARG A 125 -32.35 -25.90 4.80
C ARG A 125 -33.42 -25.56 3.77
N LEU A 126 -33.32 -24.38 3.14
CA LEU A 126 -34.20 -23.99 2.04
C LEU A 126 -34.14 -24.97 0.87
N ASN A 127 -32.96 -25.44 0.49
CA ASN A 127 -32.78 -26.37 -0.62
C ASN A 127 -33.40 -27.75 -0.37
N ILE A 128 -33.46 -28.22 0.88
CA ILE A 128 -34.07 -29.51 1.23
C ILE A 128 -35.55 -29.39 1.63
N GLY A 129 -36.12 -28.18 1.54
CA GLY A 129 -37.51 -27.90 1.92
C GLY A 129 -37.75 -27.87 3.44
N ASP A 130 -36.70 -27.75 4.23
CA ASP A 130 -36.81 -27.58 5.69
C ASP A 130 -37.26 -26.15 5.99
N PRO A 131 -38.31 -25.94 6.81
CA PRO A 131 -38.84 -24.61 7.09
C PRO A 131 -37.78 -23.71 7.75
N VAL A 132 -37.61 -22.52 7.18
CA VAL A 132 -36.83 -21.40 7.75
C VAL A 132 -37.78 -20.26 8.06
N THR A 133 -37.66 -19.68 9.25
CA THR A 133 -38.51 -18.59 9.70
C THR A 133 -38.05 -17.24 9.14
N ALA A 134 -38.98 -16.29 9.02
CA ALA A 134 -38.64 -14.92 8.65
C ALA A 134 -37.68 -14.25 9.64
N GLY A 135 -37.73 -14.66 10.92
CA GLY A 135 -36.79 -14.19 11.95
C GLY A 135 -35.35 -14.61 11.67
N GLU A 136 -35.13 -15.89 11.37
CA GLU A 136 -33.80 -16.41 11.02
C GLU A 136 -33.22 -15.73 9.77
N VAL A 137 -34.05 -15.49 8.76
CA VAL A 137 -33.63 -14.77 7.55
C VAL A 137 -33.30 -13.31 7.86
N SER A 138 -34.14 -12.64 8.65
CA SER A 138 -33.91 -11.24 9.05
C SER A 138 -32.62 -11.09 9.86
N GLU A 139 -32.34 -11.98 10.81
CA GLU A 139 -31.12 -11.98 11.61
C GLU A 139 -29.87 -12.21 10.75
N ALA A 140 -29.95 -13.15 9.80
CA ALA A 140 -28.86 -13.40 8.86
C ALA A 140 -28.60 -12.19 7.94
N LEU A 141 -29.64 -11.47 7.52
CA LEU A 141 -29.49 -10.25 6.71
C LEU A 141 -28.95 -9.06 7.51
N LEU A 142 -29.33 -8.94 8.78
CA LEU A 142 -28.77 -7.92 9.69
C LEU A 142 -27.27 -8.13 9.90
N THR A 143 -26.85 -9.38 10.15
CA THR A 143 -25.41 -9.70 10.29
C THR A 143 -24.63 -9.53 8.98
N VAL A 144 -25.27 -9.68 7.81
CA VAL A 144 -24.65 -9.30 6.53
C VAL A 144 -24.52 -7.79 6.39
N ALA A 145 -25.48 -7.01 6.87
CA ALA A 145 -25.40 -5.56 6.81
C ALA A 145 -24.22 -5.01 7.63
N GLU A 146 -23.88 -5.66 8.75
CA GLU A 146 -22.71 -5.35 9.58
C GLU A 146 -21.38 -5.51 8.81
N LEU A 147 -21.33 -6.33 7.75
CA LEU A 147 -20.13 -6.46 6.90
C LEU A 147 -19.76 -5.17 6.17
N ARG A 148 -20.67 -4.21 6.06
CA ARG A 148 -20.40 -2.92 5.43
C ARG A 148 -19.32 -2.12 6.18
N ASP A 149 -19.22 -2.30 7.48
CA ASP A 149 -18.30 -1.54 8.34
C ASP A 149 -16.92 -2.23 8.48
N VAL A 150 -16.79 -3.47 8.00
CA VAL A 150 -15.56 -4.26 8.07
C VAL A 150 -14.35 -3.58 7.42
N PRO A 151 -14.44 -2.99 6.21
CA PRO A 151 -13.31 -2.30 5.60
C PRO A 151 -12.77 -1.16 6.47
N ASP A 152 -13.66 -0.33 7.03
CA ASP A 152 -13.30 0.78 7.92
C ASP A 152 -12.62 0.28 9.20
N ASP A 153 -13.07 -0.86 9.73
CA ASP A 153 -12.46 -1.49 10.91
C ASP A 153 -11.08 -2.09 10.61
N ILE A 154 -10.87 -2.63 9.41
CA ILE A 154 -9.55 -3.07 8.93
C ILE A 154 -8.61 -1.86 8.84
N GLU A 155 -9.06 -0.78 8.21
CA GLU A 155 -8.26 0.44 8.06
C GLU A 155 -7.88 1.05 9.41
N LYS A 156 -8.83 1.17 10.34
CA LYS A 156 -8.56 1.66 11.71
C LYS A 156 -7.55 0.80 12.45
N ARG A 157 -7.65 -0.54 12.32
CA ARG A 157 -6.69 -1.46 12.95
C ARG A 157 -5.31 -1.29 12.35
N ILE A 158 -5.19 -1.30 11.01
CA ILE A 158 -3.91 -1.08 10.33
C ILE A 158 -3.31 0.28 10.70
N ALA A 159 -4.11 1.34 10.74
CA ALA A 159 -3.64 2.67 11.13
C ALA A 159 -3.09 2.69 12.58
N ARG A 160 -3.80 2.07 13.53
CA ARG A 160 -3.30 1.92 14.91
C ARG A 160 -1.99 1.14 14.96
N LEU A 161 -1.89 0.06 14.19
CA LEU A 161 -0.67 -0.74 14.11
C LEU A 161 0.52 0.07 13.56
N VAL A 162 0.30 0.87 12.51
CA VAL A 162 1.32 1.76 11.94
C VAL A 162 1.72 2.84 12.95
N ASP A 163 0.76 3.43 13.67
CA ASP A 163 0.99 4.45 14.71
C ASP A 163 1.83 3.91 15.88
N HIS A 164 1.64 2.63 16.24
CA HIS A 164 2.39 1.97 17.32
C HIS A 164 3.75 1.39 16.85
N GLY A 165 4.09 1.50 15.57
CA GLY A 165 5.36 1.06 15.01
C GLY A 165 5.69 -0.42 15.25
N LEU A 166 4.72 -1.33 15.13
CA LEU A 166 4.72 -2.78 15.48
C LEU A 166 6.02 -3.61 15.36
N PRO A 167 6.26 -4.67 16.19
CA PRO A 167 5.27 -5.64 16.70
C PRO A 167 5.49 -6.05 18.20
N PRO A 168 4.60 -6.85 18.86
CA PRO A 168 4.68 -8.31 18.69
C PRO A 168 3.35 -9.07 18.85
N ARG A 169 3.33 -10.34 18.42
CA ARG A 169 3.05 -11.45 19.37
C ARG A 169 3.98 -12.63 19.05
N GLY A 170 4.62 -13.19 20.07
CA GLY A 170 5.57 -14.32 19.95
C GLY A 170 7.00 -13.88 19.61
N THR A 171 7.62 -13.06 20.46
CA THR A 171 9.07 -12.76 20.37
C THR A 171 9.85 -14.08 20.39
N VAL A 172 10.54 -14.37 19.28
CA VAL A 172 11.60 -15.39 19.22
C VAL A 172 12.72 -15.00 20.18
#